data_AF-A0AAV5JAK8-F1
#
_entry.id   AF-A0AAV5JAK8-F1
#
_cell.length_a   1.000
_cell.length_b   1.000
_cell.length_c   1.000
_cell.angle_alpha   90.00
_cell.angle_beta   90.00
_cell.angle_gamma   90.00
#
_symmetry.space_group_name_H-M   'P 1'
#
loop_
_entity.id
_entity.type
_entity.pdbx_description
1 polymer ?
#
loop_
_entity_poly.entity_id
_entity_poly.type
_entity_poly.pdbx_seq_one_letter_code
_entity_poly.pdbx_strand_id
1 'polypeptide(L)'
;MADAEKFDFPDESNPSLSLIIDPSHSNKEIFLRELISNASDQDEILEIIRKNSVEKCIELFFEIAENKEDYNKFYESFSKNLKLGIHEDSQNRTKIAELLRYHSTKNGDEMTSLKDYVTRMKVGQNYIYYITCASKKAVENSPFLEKLEKKGCEVLFMVDAIDEYTAGQLKEFDGKKLVSATREGLELDESEDEKEKSEAFTEKLVKFFKGIKDFLAAEVKKVTVQVGLSIHEDSSDGDADMPPSWDADAEGSKME
;
A
#
# COMPACT_ATOMS: atom_id res chain seq x y z
N MET A 1 12.99 -46.73 35.06
CA MET A 1 12.28 -47.46 34.00
C MET A 1 11.14 -46.55 33.58
N ALA A 2 11.24 -45.93 32.40
CA ALA A 2 10.21 -45.01 31.90
C ALA A 2 9.22 -45.85 31.10
N ASP A 3 7.95 -45.82 31.50
CA ASP A 3 6.86 -46.55 30.87
C ASP A 3 6.63 -46.01 29.45
N ALA A 4 6.72 -46.91 28.46
CA ALA A 4 6.42 -46.59 27.08
C ALA A 4 4.89 -46.54 26.92
N GLU A 5 4.33 -45.33 26.80
CA GLU A 5 2.95 -45.13 26.41
C GLU A 5 2.72 -45.70 25.00
N LYS A 6 1.97 -46.81 24.92
CA LYS A 6 1.42 -47.32 23.68
C LYS A 6 0.26 -46.43 23.28
N PHE A 7 0.46 -45.64 22.23
CA PHE A 7 -0.61 -44.91 21.56
C PHE A 7 -1.22 -45.83 20.51
N ASP A 8 -2.40 -46.38 20.79
CA ASP A 8 -3.20 -47.09 19.80
C ASP A 8 -3.81 -46.07 18.84
N PHE A 9 -3.38 -46.13 17.58
CA PHE A 9 -4.01 -45.36 16.51
C PHE A 9 -5.30 -46.07 16.09
N PRO A 10 -6.46 -45.37 16.05
CA PRO A 10 -7.71 -45.97 15.59
C PRO A 10 -7.57 -46.38 14.11
N ASP A 11 -7.87 -47.65 13.84
CA ASP A 11 -7.84 -48.35 12.54
C ASP A 11 -8.96 -47.89 11.59
N GLU A 12 -9.26 -46.60 11.57
CA GLU A 12 -10.13 -45.99 10.56
C GLU A 12 -9.32 -45.00 9.72
N SER A 13 -8.22 -45.51 9.16
CA SER A 13 -7.60 -44.87 8.00
C SER A 13 -8.61 -44.89 6.86
N ASN A 14 -9.06 -43.70 6.47
CA ASN A 14 -9.84 -43.39 5.27
C ASN A 14 -9.73 -44.50 4.21
N PRO A 15 -10.82 -45.18 3.80
CA PRO A 15 -10.77 -46.30 2.85
C PRO A 15 -10.22 -45.91 1.46
N SER A 16 -10.03 -44.62 1.20
CA SER A 16 -9.32 -44.07 0.07
C SER A 16 -7.79 -44.19 0.18
N LEU A 17 -7.21 -44.13 1.39
CA LEU A 17 -5.76 -44.28 1.62
C LEU A 17 -5.32 -45.75 1.53
N SER A 18 -6.17 -46.70 1.93
CA SER A 18 -5.87 -48.14 1.79
C SER A 18 -5.89 -48.63 0.34
N LEU A 19 -6.52 -47.88 -0.56
CA LEU A 19 -6.53 -48.15 -2.00
C LEU A 19 -5.24 -47.67 -2.70
N ILE A 20 -4.53 -46.72 -2.11
CA ILE A 20 -3.28 -46.15 -2.62
C ILE A 20 -2.07 -46.93 -2.09
N ILE A 21 -2.19 -47.52 -0.90
CA ILE A 21 -1.14 -48.36 -0.30
C ILE A 21 -1.20 -49.75 -0.95
N ASP A 22 -0.29 -50.04 -1.87
CA ASP A 22 -0.11 -51.39 -2.39
C ASP A 22 0.24 -52.34 -1.21
N PRO A 23 -0.55 -53.40 -0.95
CA PRO A 23 -0.30 -54.34 0.15
C PRO A 23 1.06 -55.04 0.10
N SER A 24 1.77 -54.94 -1.04
CA SER A 24 3.06 -55.59 -1.28
C SER A 24 4.28 -54.87 -0.67
N HIS A 25 4.15 -53.60 -0.23
CA HIS A 25 5.27 -52.90 0.41
C HIS A 25 5.57 -53.49 1.80
N SER A 26 6.60 -54.33 1.87
CA SER A 26 6.97 -55.09 3.07
C SER A 26 7.40 -54.22 4.26
N ASN A 27 7.68 -52.93 4.02
CA ASN A 27 8.11 -51.97 5.04
C ASN A 27 7.31 -50.67 4.96
N LYS A 28 6.31 -50.56 5.85
CA LYS A 28 5.40 -49.40 5.94
C LYS A 28 6.15 -48.07 6.18
N GLU A 29 7.27 -48.09 6.90
CA GLU A 29 8.11 -46.89 7.13
C GLU A 29 8.79 -46.39 5.85
N ILE A 30 9.27 -47.31 5.00
CA ILE A 30 9.89 -46.97 3.71
C ILE A 30 8.85 -46.37 2.77
N PHE A 31 7.66 -46.98 2.69
CA PHE A 31 6.56 -46.46 1.88
C PHE A 31 6.09 -45.07 2.33
N LEU A 32 5.96 -44.82 3.64
CA LEU A 32 5.60 -43.50 4.15
C LEU A 32 6.66 -42.44 3.82
N ARG A 33 7.95 -42.78 3.93
CA ARG A 33 9.04 -41.87 3.53
C ARG A 33 9.01 -41.57 2.04
N GLU A 34 8.75 -42.58 1.21
CA GLU A 34 8.65 -42.43 -0.25
C GLU A 34 7.42 -41.60 -0.64
N LEU A 35 6.27 -41.81 0.01
CA LEU A 35 5.06 -41.02 -0.23
C LEU A 35 5.22 -39.56 0.18
N ILE A 36 5.85 -39.31 1.35
CA ILE A 36 6.18 -37.95 1.80
C ILE A 36 7.19 -37.29 0.86
N SER A 37 8.23 -38.02 0.44
CA SER A 37 9.23 -37.51 -0.52
C SER A 37 8.56 -37.16 -1.85
N ASN A 38 7.76 -38.06 -2.42
CA ASN A 38 7.09 -37.83 -3.70
C ASN A 38 6.09 -36.66 -3.63
N ALA A 39 5.36 -36.50 -2.53
CA ALA A 39 4.48 -35.35 -2.33
C ALA A 39 5.29 -34.05 -2.24
N SER A 40 6.40 -34.05 -1.48
CA SER A 40 7.31 -32.90 -1.37
C SER A 40 7.94 -32.53 -2.72
N ASP A 41 8.38 -33.51 -3.50
CA ASP A 41 8.98 -33.30 -4.81
C ASP A 41 7.95 -32.74 -5.81
N GLN A 42 6.69 -33.18 -5.73
CA GLN A 42 5.59 -32.61 -6.52
C GLN A 42 5.32 -31.16 -6.16
N ASP A 43 5.31 -30.82 -4.86
CA ASP A 43 5.13 -29.44 -4.40
C ASP A 43 6.28 -28.54 -4.88
N GLU A 44 7.52 -29.01 -4.85
CA GLU A 44 8.68 -28.27 -5.36
C GLU A 44 8.58 -28.03 -6.88
N ILE A 45 8.17 -29.04 -7.66
CA ILE A 45 7.94 -28.90 -9.10
C ILE A 45 6.84 -27.86 -9.39
N LEU A 46 5.74 -27.88 -8.63
CA LEU A 46 4.65 -26.93 -8.78
C LEU A 46 5.11 -25.50 -8.48
N GLU A 47 5.95 -25.31 -7.47
CA GLU A 47 6.53 -24.00 -7.14
C GLU A 47 7.39 -23.46 -8.29
N ILE A 48 8.24 -24.30 -8.89
CA ILE A 48 9.07 -23.94 -10.05
C ILE A 48 8.20 -23.55 -11.25
N ILE A 49 7.16 -24.34 -11.56
CA ILE A 49 6.24 -24.05 -12.66
C ILE A 49 5.53 -22.71 -12.42
N ARG A 50 5.06 -22.47 -11.19
CA ARG A 50 4.41 -21.21 -10.81
C ARG A 50 5.36 -20.03 -11.03
N LYS A 51 6.60 -20.12 -10.51
CA LYS A 51 7.60 -19.06 -10.65
C LYS A 51 7.89 -18.73 -12.11
N ASN A 52 8.12 -19.74 -12.94
CA ASN A 52 8.40 -19.55 -14.37
C ASN A 52 7.19 -18.97 -15.13
N SER A 53 5.98 -19.36 -14.74
CA SER A 53 4.76 -18.82 -15.34
C SER A 53 4.56 -17.35 -14.98
N VAL A 54 4.80 -16.97 -13.73
CA VAL A 54 4.75 -15.57 -13.28
C VAL A 54 5.79 -14.72 -14.01
N GLU A 55 7.02 -15.21 -14.16
CA GLU A 55 8.06 -14.50 -14.89
C GLU A 55 7.67 -14.23 -16.35
N LYS A 56 7.14 -15.23 -17.06
CA LYS A 56 6.65 -15.06 -18.43
C LYS A 56 5.45 -14.12 -18.54
N CYS A 57 4.54 -14.14 -17.56
CA CYS A 57 3.43 -13.18 -17.52
C CYS A 57 3.93 -11.74 -17.38
N ILE A 58 4.95 -11.52 -16.53
CA ILE A 58 5.56 -10.20 -16.37
C ILE A 58 6.24 -9.74 -17.67
N GLU A 59 6.97 -10.62 -18.35
CA GLU A 59 7.55 -10.34 -19.67
C GLU A 59 6.48 -9.93 -20.68
N LEU A 60 5.36 -10.68 -20.75
CA LEU A 60 4.23 -10.34 -21.60
C LEU A 60 3.63 -8.97 -21.25
N PHE A 61 3.54 -8.61 -19.97
CA PHE A 61 3.05 -7.29 -19.58
C PHE A 61 3.98 -6.16 -20.04
N PHE A 62 5.29 -6.40 -20.07
CA PHE A 62 6.25 -5.45 -20.65
C PHE A 62 6.11 -5.33 -22.17
N GLU A 63 5.87 -6.44 -22.88
CA GLU A 63 5.59 -6.40 -24.33
C GLU A 63 4.32 -5.59 -24.63
N ILE A 64 3.24 -5.80 -23.86
CA ILE A 64 2.01 -5.01 -23.99
C ILE A 64 2.29 -3.52 -23.68
N ALA A 65 3.20 -3.24 -22.74
CA ALA A 65 3.58 -1.87 -22.38
C ALA A 65 4.32 -1.11 -23.49
N GLU A 66 4.82 -1.78 -24.52
CA GLU A 66 5.41 -1.13 -25.70
C GLU A 66 4.36 -0.38 -26.52
N ASN A 67 3.10 -0.82 -26.49
CA ASN A 67 1.97 -0.14 -27.12
C ASN A 67 1.12 0.61 -26.07
N LYS A 68 1.21 1.94 -26.06
CA LYS A 68 0.49 2.80 -25.11
C LYS A 68 -1.04 2.57 -25.14
N GLU A 69 -1.65 2.33 -26.29
CA GLU A 69 -3.11 2.15 -26.38
C GLU A 69 -3.57 0.82 -25.79
N ASP A 70 -2.86 -0.26 -26.11
CA ASP A 70 -3.19 -1.58 -25.59
C ASP A 70 -2.88 -1.68 -24.09
N TYR A 71 -1.78 -1.05 -23.67
CA TYR A 71 -1.42 -0.97 -22.26
C TYR A 71 -2.45 -0.19 -21.44
N ASN A 72 -3.01 0.89 -21.96
CA ASN A 72 -4.06 1.64 -21.25
C ASN A 72 -5.30 0.77 -21.01
N LYS A 73 -5.75 0.00 -22.01
CA LYS A 73 -6.89 -0.93 -21.87
C LYS A 73 -6.58 -2.05 -20.87
N PHE A 74 -5.37 -2.60 -20.95
CA PHE A 74 -4.89 -3.61 -20.01
C PHE A 74 -4.87 -3.06 -18.59
N TYR A 75 -4.29 -1.87 -18.39
CA TYR A 75 -4.16 -1.25 -17.07
C TYR A 75 -5.52 -0.88 -16.47
N GLU A 76 -6.45 -0.36 -17.26
CA GLU A 76 -7.82 -0.09 -16.80
C GLU A 76 -8.50 -1.35 -16.23
N SER A 77 -8.29 -2.50 -16.88
CA SER A 77 -8.89 -3.77 -16.46
C SER A 77 -8.13 -4.48 -15.33
N PHE A 78 -6.80 -4.39 -15.32
CA PHE A 78 -5.93 -5.23 -14.47
C PHE A 78 -5.04 -4.45 -13.48
N SER A 79 -5.16 -3.13 -13.39
CA SER A 79 -4.39 -2.28 -12.45
C SER A 79 -4.47 -2.78 -11.01
N LYS A 80 -5.65 -3.19 -10.54
CA LYS A 80 -5.84 -3.72 -9.18
C LYS A 80 -5.03 -4.98 -8.92
N ASN A 81 -4.90 -5.86 -9.93
CA ASN A 81 -4.12 -7.09 -9.81
C ASN A 81 -2.61 -6.80 -9.76
N LEU A 82 -2.14 -5.82 -10.53
CA LEU A 82 -0.75 -5.37 -10.46
C LEU A 82 -0.42 -4.79 -9.08
N LYS A 83 -1.31 -3.94 -8.56
CA LYS A 83 -1.17 -3.35 -7.21
C LYS A 83 -1.19 -4.41 -6.11
N LEU A 84 -2.05 -5.43 -6.23
CA LEU A 84 -2.04 -6.58 -5.33
C LEU A 84 -0.73 -7.38 -5.43
N GLY A 85 -0.20 -7.55 -6.65
CA GLY A 85 1.09 -8.18 -6.89
C GLY A 85 2.25 -7.48 -6.16
N ILE A 86 2.24 -6.15 -6.06
CA ILE A 86 3.22 -5.41 -5.24
C ILE A 86 3.11 -5.77 -3.76
N HIS A 87 1.88 -5.96 -3.28
CA HIS A 87 1.63 -6.29 -1.88
C HIS A 87 2.10 -7.70 -1.52
N GLU A 88 1.79 -8.69 -2.36
CA GLU A 88 2.00 -10.11 -2.09
C GLU A 88 3.36 -10.64 -2.59
N ASP A 89 3.78 -10.25 -3.80
CA ASP A 89 4.98 -10.79 -4.46
C ASP A 89 6.19 -9.90 -4.23
N SER A 90 6.90 -10.17 -3.13
CA SER A 90 8.13 -9.46 -2.78
C SER A 90 9.29 -9.69 -3.77
N GLN A 91 9.32 -10.82 -4.49
CA GLN A 91 10.42 -11.16 -5.39
C GLN A 91 10.32 -10.38 -6.70
N ASN A 92 9.10 -10.23 -7.24
CA ASN A 92 8.85 -9.54 -8.49
C ASN A 92 8.44 -8.08 -8.33
N ARG A 93 8.33 -7.59 -7.08
CA ARG A 93 7.88 -6.23 -6.75
C ARG A 93 8.54 -5.14 -7.59
N THR A 94 9.86 -5.19 -7.75
CA THR A 94 10.59 -4.19 -8.53
C THR A 94 10.15 -4.17 -9.99
N LYS A 95 10.00 -5.34 -10.62
CA LYS A 95 9.54 -5.46 -12.01
C LYS A 95 8.08 -4.98 -12.15
N ILE A 96 7.20 -5.39 -11.23
CA ILE A 96 5.78 -5.00 -11.23
C ILE A 96 5.65 -3.48 -11.00
N ALA A 97 6.53 -2.87 -10.21
CA ALA A 97 6.48 -1.42 -9.94
C ALA A 97 6.70 -0.59 -11.20
N GLU A 98 7.49 -1.09 -12.16
CA GLU A 98 7.71 -0.41 -13.45
C GLU A 98 6.45 -0.38 -14.34
N LEU A 99 5.54 -1.33 -14.13
CA LEU A 99 4.26 -1.44 -14.83
C LEU A 99 3.21 -0.49 -14.24
N LEU A 100 3.42 0.05 -13.04
CA LEU A 100 2.43 0.95 -12.42
C LEU A 100 2.32 2.26 -13.21
N ARG A 101 1.09 2.76 -13.28
CA ARG A 101 0.73 4.04 -13.91
C ARG A 101 -0.13 4.84 -12.94
N TYR A 102 0.22 6.12 -12.79
CA TYR A 102 -0.44 7.04 -11.88
C TYR A 102 -0.69 8.37 -12.56
N HIS A 103 -1.74 9.07 -12.15
CA HIS A 103 -1.87 10.48 -12.50
C HIS A 103 -0.87 11.30 -11.68
N SER A 104 -0.47 12.45 -12.21
CA SER A 104 0.40 13.37 -11.48
C SER A 104 0.00 14.82 -11.70
N THR A 105 0.46 15.71 -10.82
CA THR A 105 0.23 17.16 -10.92
C THR A 105 0.72 17.75 -12.25
N LYS A 106 1.74 17.16 -12.89
CA LYS A 106 2.29 17.66 -14.16
C LYS A 106 1.66 17.03 -15.40
N ASN A 107 1.20 15.77 -15.31
CA ASN A 107 0.66 15.04 -16.45
C ASN A 107 -0.86 15.17 -16.63
N GLY A 108 -1.56 15.85 -15.71
CA GLY A 108 -2.98 16.18 -15.85
C GLY A 108 -3.86 14.92 -15.96
N ASP A 109 -4.46 14.71 -17.13
CA ASP A 109 -5.34 13.56 -17.40
C ASP A 109 -4.62 12.32 -17.90
N GLU A 110 -3.38 12.42 -18.36
CA GLU A 110 -2.62 11.24 -18.75
C GLU A 110 -1.97 10.59 -17.52
N MET A 111 -1.96 9.26 -17.51
CA MET A 111 -1.16 8.54 -16.52
C MET A 111 0.31 8.51 -16.95
N THR A 112 1.21 8.53 -15.96
CA THR A 112 2.65 8.46 -16.14
C THR A 112 3.23 7.27 -15.36
N SER A 113 4.37 6.74 -15.81
CA SER A 113 5.07 5.68 -15.08
C SER A 113 5.93 6.26 -13.95
N LEU A 114 6.30 5.41 -12.99
CA LEU A 114 7.26 5.79 -11.95
C LEU A 114 8.64 6.11 -12.54
N LYS A 115 9.05 5.42 -13.61
CA LYS A 115 10.30 5.74 -14.34
C LYS A 115 10.26 7.15 -14.92
N ASP A 116 9.16 7.48 -15.60
CA ASP A 116 9.01 8.80 -16.21
C ASP A 116 9.00 9.90 -15.13
N TYR A 117 8.36 9.65 -13.99
CA TYR A 117 8.43 10.55 -12.83
C TYR A 117 9.89 10.78 -12.39
N VAL A 118 10.67 9.70 -12.23
CA VAL A 118 12.08 9.77 -11.81
C VAL A 118 12.91 10.62 -12.78
N THR A 119 12.70 10.48 -14.09
CA THR A 119 13.42 11.31 -15.09
C THR A 119 13.07 12.80 -15.03
N ARG A 120 11.89 13.16 -14.51
CA ARG A 120 11.43 14.54 -14.34
C ARG A 120 11.67 15.10 -12.94
N MET A 121 12.34 14.36 -12.07
CA MET A 121 12.69 14.82 -10.73
C MET A 121 13.60 16.04 -10.81
N LYS A 122 13.44 16.96 -9.84
CA LYS A 122 14.31 18.12 -9.74
C LYS A 122 15.70 17.73 -9.26
N VAL A 123 16.70 18.51 -9.67
CA VAL A 123 18.07 18.39 -9.16
C VAL A 123 18.04 18.64 -7.64
N GLY A 124 18.46 17.65 -6.86
CA GLY A 124 18.41 17.68 -5.39
C GLY A 124 17.18 17.00 -4.76
N GLN A 125 16.23 16.51 -5.56
CA GLN A 125 15.07 15.77 -5.05
C GLN A 125 15.44 14.29 -4.76
N ASN A 126 15.26 13.87 -3.52
CA ASN A 126 15.57 12.50 -3.07
C ASN A 126 14.33 11.61 -2.90
N TYR A 127 13.13 12.21 -2.89
CA TYR A 127 11.88 11.54 -2.58
C TYR A 127 10.89 11.60 -3.74
N ILE A 128 10.15 10.52 -3.95
CA ILE A 128 8.96 10.47 -4.81
C ILE A 128 7.77 10.83 -3.94
N TYR A 129 7.12 11.95 -4.25
CA TYR A 129 5.97 12.43 -3.49
C TYR A 129 4.67 11.84 -4.06
N TYR A 130 3.84 11.29 -3.18
CA TYR A 130 2.50 10.81 -3.54
C TYR A 130 1.45 11.29 -2.53
N ILE A 131 0.18 11.24 -2.92
CA ILE A 131 -0.95 11.52 -2.05
C ILE A 131 -2.05 10.50 -2.30
N THR A 132 -2.58 9.94 -1.21
CA THR A 132 -3.71 9.01 -1.22
C THR A 132 -5.00 9.76 -0.92
N CYS A 133 -6.05 9.54 -1.72
CA CYS A 133 -7.37 10.12 -1.49
C CYS A 133 -8.47 9.31 -2.17
N ALA A 134 -9.74 9.61 -1.88
CA ALA A 134 -10.88 8.91 -2.44
C ALA A 134 -11.20 9.28 -3.90
N SER A 135 -10.75 10.44 -4.40
CA SER A 135 -11.00 10.85 -5.79
C SER A 135 -9.96 11.83 -6.32
N LYS A 136 -9.78 11.86 -7.65
CA LYS A 136 -8.85 12.77 -8.33
C LYS A 136 -9.14 14.26 -8.00
N LYS A 137 -10.42 14.67 -8.02
CA LYS A 137 -10.83 16.04 -7.71
C LYS A 137 -10.53 16.44 -6.26
N ALA A 138 -10.64 15.50 -5.32
CA ALA A 138 -10.31 15.75 -3.93
C ALA A 138 -8.80 15.90 -3.72
N VAL A 139 -7.99 15.19 -4.51
CA VAL A 139 -6.53 15.37 -4.52
C VAL A 139 -6.16 16.74 -5.06
N GLU A 140 -6.71 17.16 -6.20
CA GLU A 140 -6.37 18.43 -6.86
C GLU A 140 -6.63 19.65 -5.98
N ASN A 141 -7.68 19.62 -5.15
CA ASN A 141 -8.01 20.69 -4.21
C ASN A 141 -7.35 20.52 -2.83
N SER A 142 -6.39 19.60 -2.69
CA SER A 142 -5.80 19.30 -1.39
C SER A 142 -4.81 20.38 -0.94
N PRO A 143 -4.91 20.89 0.31
CA PRO A 143 -3.99 21.91 0.82
C PRO A 143 -2.54 21.38 0.92
N PHE A 144 -2.34 20.06 0.95
CA PHE A 144 -1.02 19.44 1.02
C PHE A 144 -0.24 19.54 -0.30
N LEU A 145 -0.91 19.83 -1.42
CA LEU A 145 -0.24 20.03 -2.71
C LEU A 145 0.42 21.40 -2.83
N GLU A 146 -0.15 22.45 -2.24
CA GLU A 146 0.31 23.84 -2.43
C GLU A 146 1.81 24.01 -2.14
N LYS A 147 2.30 23.38 -1.06
CA LYS A 147 3.71 23.48 -0.65
C LYS A 147 4.64 22.80 -1.67
N LEU A 148 4.23 21.64 -2.18
CA LEU A 148 4.98 20.86 -3.17
C LEU A 148 4.95 21.54 -4.54
N GLU A 149 3.80 22.11 -4.94
CA GLU A 149 3.63 22.85 -6.18
C GLU A 149 4.41 24.17 -6.19
N LYS A 150 4.41 24.93 -5.08
CA LYS A 150 5.26 26.13 -4.94
C LYS A 150 6.74 25.80 -5.11
N LYS A 151 7.17 24.63 -4.65
CA LYS A 151 8.52 24.10 -4.87
C LYS A 151 8.68 23.40 -6.21
N GLY A 152 7.63 23.29 -7.02
CA GLY A 152 7.57 22.64 -8.33
C GLY A 152 7.92 21.14 -8.30
N CYS A 153 7.74 20.48 -7.17
CA CYS A 153 7.84 19.03 -7.05
C CYS A 153 6.60 18.39 -7.67
N GLU A 154 6.78 17.36 -8.49
CA GLU A 154 5.68 16.57 -9.02
C GLU A 154 5.10 15.68 -7.91
N VAL A 155 3.78 15.52 -7.85
CA VAL A 155 3.11 14.65 -6.87
C VAL A 155 2.25 13.63 -7.61
N LEU A 156 2.37 12.35 -7.23
CA LEU A 156 1.59 11.25 -7.78
C LEU A 156 0.25 11.12 -7.05
N PHE A 157 -0.82 10.89 -7.81
CA PHE A 157 -2.16 10.73 -7.32
C PHE A 157 -2.50 9.25 -7.20
N MET A 158 -2.78 8.83 -5.97
CA MET A 158 -3.20 7.48 -5.62
C MET A 158 -4.66 7.55 -5.18
N VAL A 159 -5.57 7.08 -6.03
CA VAL A 159 -7.02 7.23 -5.85
C VAL A 159 -7.73 5.94 -5.48
N ASP A 160 -7.05 4.79 -5.59
CA ASP A 160 -7.64 3.51 -5.26
C ASP A 160 -7.37 3.16 -3.79
N ALA A 161 -8.33 2.50 -3.14
CA ALA A 161 -8.17 2.01 -1.77
C ALA A 161 -6.98 1.04 -1.60
N ILE A 162 -6.62 0.30 -2.67
CA ILE A 162 -5.46 -0.60 -2.68
C ILE A 162 -4.12 0.14 -2.74
N ASP A 163 -4.12 1.42 -3.14
CA ASP A 163 -2.88 2.21 -3.23
C ASP A 163 -2.27 2.46 -1.86
N GLU A 164 -3.07 2.59 -0.80
CA GLU A 164 -2.57 2.73 0.58
C GLU A 164 -1.71 1.51 0.97
N TYR A 165 -2.19 0.30 0.63
CA TYR A 165 -1.44 -0.94 0.85
C TYR A 165 -0.21 -1.04 -0.06
N THR A 166 -0.34 -0.61 -1.31
CA THR A 166 0.74 -0.62 -2.31
C THR A 166 1.89 0.29 -1.88
N ALA A 167 1.58 1.52 -1.46
CA ALA A 167 2.55 2.49 -0.98
C ALA A 167 3.24 2.05 0.32
N GLY A 168 2.54 1.32 1.19
CA GLY A 168 3.14 0.73 2.39
C GLY A 168 4.23 -0.31 2.09
N GLN A 169 4.12 -1.05 0.98
CA GLN A 169 5.08 -2.08 0.58
C GLN A 169 6.16 -1.55 -0.38
N LEU A 170 5.79 -0.61 -1.25
CA LEU A 170 6.71 0.05 -2.18
C LEU A 170 7.44 1.20 -1.47
N LYS A 171 8.42 0.84 -0.63
CA LYS A 171 9.21 1.81 0.15
C LYS A 171 10.15 2.65 -0.72
N GLU A 172 10.68 2.04 -1.77
CA GLU A 172 11.65 2.66 -2.68
C GLU A 172 11.44 2.20 -4.11
N PHE A 173 11.76 3.09 -5.04
CA PHE A 173 11.78 2.83 -6.48
C PHE A 173 12.99 3.54 -7.08
N ASP A 174 13.82 2.81 -7.83
CA ASP A 174 15.06 3.33 -8.44
C ASP A 174 15.98 4.10 -7.45
N GLY A 175 16.10 3.58 -6.23
CA GLY A 175 16.88 4.19 -5.15
C GLY A 175 16.27 5.44 -4.51
N LYS A 176 15.07 5.85 -4.93
CA LYS A 176 14.31 6.98 -4.36
C LYS A 176 13.21 6.47 -3.45
N LYS A 177 13.09 7.06 -2.25
CA LYS A 177 12.06 6.67 -1.28
C LYS A 177 10.72 7.30 -1.63
N LEU A 178 9.63 6.57 -1.42
CA LEU A 178 8.27 7.09 -1.59
C LEU A 178 7.81 7.74 -0.27
N VAL A 179 7.30 8.97 -0.36
CA VAL A 179 6.83 9.75 0.81
C VAL A 179 5.46 10.34 0.53
N SER A 180 4.52 10.11 1.45
CA SER A 180 3.20 10.71 1.39
C SER A 180 3.24 12.20 1.72
N ALA A 181 2.55 13.02 0.92
CA ALA A 181 2.35 14.44 1.16
C ALA A 181 1.51 14.73 2.42
N THR A 182 0.70 13.78 2.88
CA THR A 182 -0.13 13.90 4.08
C THR A 182 0.62 13.51 5.36
N ARG A 183 1.83 12.94 5.24
CA ARG A 183 2.59 12.48 6.41
C ARG A 183 3.07 13.67 7.24
N GLU A 184 2.87 13.58 8.56
CA GLU A 184 3.40 14.56 9.51
C GLU A 184 4.92 14.65 9.42
N GLY A 185 5.45 15.87 9.32
CA GLY A 185 6.89 16.11 9.23
C GLY A 185 7.49 15.84 7.84
N LEU A 186 6.76 16.19 6.76
CA LEU A 186 7.29 16.13 5.40
C LEU A 186 8.58 16.94 5.27
N GLU A 187 9.72 16.24 5.33
CA GLU A 187 11.03 16.81 5.02
C GLU A 187 11.13 17.01 3.52
N LEU A 188 11.07 18.28 3.12
CA LEU A 188 11.43 18.69 1.78
C LEU A 188 12.94 18.90 1.79
N ASP A 189 13.61 18.47 0.72
CA ASP A 189 15.04 18.77 0.52
C ASP A 189 15.18 20.30 0.37
N GLU A 190 15.37 20.99 1.49
CA GLU A 190 15.53 22.45 1.59
C GLU A 190 17.02 22.81 1.61
N SER A 191 17.40 23.87 0.90
CA SER A 191 18.72 24.48 1.04
C SER A 191 18.93 25.02 2.46
N GLU A 192 20.17 25.09 2.95
CA GLU A 192 20.49 25.54 4.32
C GLU A 192 19.86 26.90 4.67
N ASP A 193 19.81 27.84 3.71
CA ASP A 193 19.20 29.17 3.88
C ASP A 193 17.66 29.15 4.07
N GLU A 194 16.96 28.12 3.58
CA GLU A 194 15.50 27.98 3.76
C GLU A 194 15.16 27.36 5.11
N LYS A 195 16.00 26.45 5.61
CA LYS A 195 15.85 25.85 6.94
C LYS A 195 15.98 26.89 8.04
N GLU A 196 16.99 27.76 7.99
CA GLU A 196 17.18 28.82 8.99
C GLU A 196 15.98 29.79 9.06
N LYS A 197 15.40 30.15 7.91
CA LYS A 197 14.22 31.02 7.84
C LYS A 197 12.96 30.33 8.39
N SER A 198 12.81 29.03 8.12
CA SER A 198 11.73 28.21 8.63
C SER A 198 11.81 28.03 10.14
N GLU A 199 13.00 27.76 10.68
CA GLU A 199 13.28 27.62 12.11
C GLU A 199 13.09 28.94 12.87
N ALA A 200 13.57 30.07 12.33
CA ALA A 200 13.34 31.38 12.93
C ALA A 200 11.84 31.76 12.94
N PHE A 201 11.07 31.27 11.97
CA PHE A 201 9.62 31.50 11.89
C PHE A 201 8.84 30.56 12.82
N THR A 202 9.21 29.29 12.94
CA THR A 202 8.61 28.36 13.91
C THR A 202 8.84 28.82 15.33
N GLU A 203 10.03 29.34 15.68
CA GLU A 203 10.27 29.91 17.00
C GLU A 203 9.34 31.09 17.32
N LYS A 204 9.10 31.98 16.36
CA LYS A 204 8.17 33.11 16.51
C LYS A 204 6.73 32.63 16.69
N LEU A 205 6.30 31.64 15.91
CA LEU A 205 4.97 31.06 16.02
C LEU A 205 4.78 30.30 17.33
N VAL A 206 5.76 29.53 17.78
CA VAL A 206 5.71 28.84 19.08
C VAL A 206 5.58 29.85 20.22
N LYS A 207 6.29 30.97 20.17
CA LYS A 207 6.13 32.07 21.14
C LYS A 207 4.71 32.68 21.10
N PHE A 208 4.15 32.88 19.91
CA PHE A 208 2.80 33.40 19.73
C PHE A 208 1.72 32.44 20.24
N PHE A 209 1.79 31.16 19.87
CA PHE A 209 0.84 30.13 20.32
C PHE A 209 0.96 29.83 21.81
N LYS A 210 2.14 29.99 22.41
CA LYS A 210 2.30 29.92 23.87
C LYS A 210 1.53 31.06 24.54
N GLY A 211 1.63 32.29 24.01
CA GLY A 211 0.83 33.42 24.48
C GLY A 211 -0.69 33.21 24.34
N ILE A 212 -1.14 32.59 23.24
CA ILE A 212 -2.55 32.23 23.04
C ILE A 212 -2.99 31.12 23.99
N LYS A 213 -2.16 30.09 24.21
CA LYS A 213 -2.44 28.99 25.15
C LYS A 213 -2.54 29.49 26.59
N ASP A 214 -1.72 30.47 26.96
CA ASP A 214 -1.78 31.14 28.26
C ASP A 214 -3.08 31.96 28.42
N PHE A 215 -3.69 32.41 27.30
CA PHE A 215 -4.96 33.14 27.28
C PHE A 215 -6.20 32.21 27.22
N LEU A 216 -6.12 31.09 26.50
CA LEU A 216 -7.20 30.10 26.30
C LEU A 216 -7.22 28.98 27.37
N ALA A 217 -6.99 29.35 28.63
CA ALA A 217 -6.61 28.47 29.75
C ALA A 217 -7.58 27.32 30.18
N ALA A 218 -8.33 26.68 29.28
CA ALA A 218 -9.07 25.45 29.59
C ALA A 218 -9.37 24.48 28.42
N GLU A 219 -9.28 24.86 27.13
CA GLU A 219 -9.89 24.03 26.05
C GLU A 219 -8.93 23.33 25.08
N VAL A 220 -7.63 23.66 25.06
CA VAL A 220 -6.71 23.12 24.04
C VAL A 220 -5.63 22.23 24.65
N LYS A 221 -5.75 20.91 24.44
CA LYS A 221 -4.82 19.89 24.98
C LYS A 221 -3.43 19.89 24.34
N LYS A 222 -3.28 20.22 23.05
CA LYS A 222 -1.99 20.27 22.34
C LYS A 222 -2.07 21.23 21.14
N VAL A 223 -1.09 22.12 20.99
CA VAL A 223 -0.94 22.98 19.81
C VAL A 223 0.29 22.50 19.06
N THR A 224 0.10 22.02 17.83
CA THR A 224 1.18 21.68 16.90
C THR A 224 1.20 22.73 15.80
N VAL A 225 2.32 23.43 15.63
CA VAL A 225 2.48 24.41 14.56
C VAL A 225 2.98 23.70 13.31
N GLN A 226 2.13 23.56 12.30
CA GLN A 226 2.54 23.15 10.95
C GLN A 226 2.82 24.40 10.11
N VAL A 227 4.05 24.53 9.62
CA VAL A 227 4.40 25.55 8.62
C VAL A 227 3.96 25.06 7.25
N GLY A 228 2.76 25.41 6.84
CA GLY A 228 2.24 25.03 5.53
C GLY A 228 0.73 25.17 5.25
N LEU A 229 -0.07 25.91 6.03
CA LEU A 229 -1.46 26.18 5.66
C LEU A 229 -1.67 27.65 5.27
N SER A 230 -2.16 27.87 4.06
CA SER A 230 -2.99 29.01 3.71
C SER A 230 -4.32 28.82 4.43
N ILE A 231 -4.75 29.80 5.23
CA ILE A 231 -6.01 29.75 5.97
C ILE A 231 -7.14 29.87 4.93
N HIS A 232 -7.91 28.80 4.73
CA HIS A 232 -9.24 28.94 4.15
C HIS A 232 -10.21 29.29 5.27
N GLU A 233 -10.90 30.43 5.14
CA GLU A 233 -12.10 30.71 5.93
C GLU A 233 -13.16 29.69 5.51
N ASP A 234 -13.31 28.61 6.28
CA ASP A 234 -14.54 27.82 6.26
C ASP A 234 -15.64 28.70 6.84
N SER A 235 -16.43 29.31 5.95
CA SER A 235 -17.72 29.87 6.31
C SER A 235 -18.61 28.72 6.78
N SER A 236 -18.81 28.63 8.08
CA SER A 236 -19.86 27.83 8.68
C SER A 236 -21.21 28.25 8.10
N ASP A 237 -21.85 27.38 7.34
CA ASP A 237 -23.29 27.40 7.14
C ASP A 237 -23.76 26.00 6.73
N GLY A 238 -24.69 25.45 7.53
CA GLY A 238 -25.58 24.36 7.10
C GLY A 238 -25.46 23.04 7.85
N ASP A 239 -26.11 22.97 9.00
CA ASP A 239 -26.86 21.82 9.54
C ASP A 239 -26.45 20.41 9.08
N ALA A 240 -25.63 19.74 9.88
CA ALA A 240 -25.48 18.29 9.84
C ALA A 240 -26.63 17.63 10.61
N ASP A 241 -27.73 17.36 9.91
CA ASP A 241 -28.74 16.40 10.34
C ASP A 241 -28.09 15.01 10.33
N MET A 242 -27.94 14.41 11.52
CA MET A 242 -27.32 13.10 11.72
C MET A 242 -28.35 12.01 11.36
N PRO A 243 -28.15 11.15 10.35
CA PRO A 243 -29.05 10.03 10.13
C PRO A 243 -28.86 9.01 11.27
N PRO A 244 -29.93 8.65 12.02
CA PRO A 244 -29.83 7.64 13.06
C PRO A 244 -29.94 6.27 12.42
N SER A 245 -28.82 5.56 12.33
CA SER A 245 -28.85 4.14 12.03
C SER A 245 -27.64 3.47 12.66
N TRP A 246 -27.80 2.98 13.89
CA TRP A 246 -27.26 1.70 14.40
C TRP A 246 -27.89 1.50 15.79
N ASP A 247 -29.13 1.00 15.82
CA ASP A 247 -29.71 0.24 16.94
C ASP A 247 -31.15 -0.17 16.56
N ALA A 248 -31.26 -1.13 15.65
CA ALA A 248 -32.48 -1.88 15.43
C ALA A 248 -32.09 -3.18 14.74
N ASP A 249 -31.82 -4.23 15.52
CA ASP A 249 -32.06 -5.64 15.18
C ASP A 249 -31.57 -6.54 16.33
N ALA A 250 -32.31 -6.53 17.43
CA ALA A 250 -32.22 -7.59 18.44
C ALA A 250 -33.53 -7.69 19.25
N GLU A 251 -34.67 -7.89 18.58
CA GLU A 251 -35.85 -8.45 19.27
C GLU A 251 -36.74 -9.25 18.29
N GLY A 252 -36.23 -10.43 17.93
CA GLY A 252 -37.03 -11.50 17.37
C GLY A 252 -37.81 -12.23 18.47
N SER A 253 -39.05 -11.81 18.65
CA SER A 253 -40.26 -12.63 18.80
C SER A 253 -40.15 -13.93 19.64
N LYS A 254 -40.71 -13.87 20.87
CA LYS A 254 -41.30 -15.02 21.56
C LYS A 254 -42.72 -14.67 21.99
N MET A 255 -43.66 -15.49 21.53
CA MET A 255 -44.88 -15.93 22.20
C MET A 255 -45.95 -14.87 22.48
N GLU A 256 -47.05 -14.88 21.72
CA GLU A 256 -48.32 -15.58 22.03
C GLU A 256 -49.20 -15.69 20.77
#